data_AF-A0AAW0CH98-F1
#
_entry.id   AF-A0AAW0CH98-F1
#
_cell.length_a   1.000
_cell.length_b   1.000
_cell.length_c   1.000
_cell.angle_alpha   90.00
_cell.angle_beta   90.00
_cell.angle_gamma   90.00
#
_symmetry.space_group_name_H-M   'P 1'
#
loop_
_entity.id
_entity.type
_entity.pdbx_description
1 polymer ?
#
loop_
_entity_poly.entity_id
_entity_poly.type
_entity_poly.pdbx_seq_one_letter_code
_entity_poly.pdbx_strand_id
1 'polypeptide(L)'
;MSSDSEQETPMPNIIKLSDIRTLTQLYKAAVLKASHAAKYSPNASFLDRISLFQGDITKLEVDSIVNAANRSLLGGSGVDGAIHRAAGPELLAECRGLNGAETGEAKITKAYRLPSHFPSISTGVYGYPIVDATHIALRVVREFYETEQGNKLERVVFVVFSDKDKEVYETLIPEYFPPAEDSPTLEG
;
A
#
# COMPACT_ATOMS: atom_id res chain seq x y z
N MET A 1 46.97 -8.14 -11.49
CA MET A 1 45.63 -8.51 -11.95
C MET A 1 44.78 -8.64 -10.71
N SER A 2 44.07 -7.57 -10.37
CA SER A 2 43.23 -7.53 -9.17
C SER A 2 41.97 -8.33 -9.45
N SER A 3 41.79 -9.41 -8.71
CA SER A 3 40.56 -10.18 -8.62
C SER A 3 39.54 -9.35 -7.83
N ASP A 4 38.65 -8.67 -8.55
CA ASP A 4 37.46 -8.08 -7.95
C ASP A 4 36.55 -9.23 -7.51
N SER A 5 36.57 -9.51 -6.21
CA SER A 5 35.54 -10.28 -5.54
C SER A 5 34.26 -9.45 -5.56
N GLU A 6 33.34 -9.76 -6.46
CA GLU A 6 31.96 -9.31 -6.36
C GLU A 6 31.43 -9.80 -5.00
N GLN A 7 31.35 -8.89 -4.04
CA GLN A 7 30.64 -9.14 -2.80
C GLN A 7 29.17 -9.33 -3.17
N GLU A 8 28.66 -10.56 -3.07
CA GLU A 8 27.22 -10.83 -3.11
C GLU A 8 26.55 -9.89 -2.11
N THR A 9 25.85 -8.88 -2.61
CA THR A 9 24.97 -8.06 -1.79
C THR A 9 23.99 -8.99 -1.10
N PRO A 10 23.89 -8.99 0.24
CA PRO A 10 22.96 -9.88 0.94
C PRO A 10 21.57 -9.66 0.35
N MET A 11 20.92 -10.76 -0.05
CA MET A 11 19.58 -10.68 -0.62
C MET A 11 18.68 -9.86 0.31
N PRO A 12 17.94 -8.87 -0.22
CA PRO A 12 17.07 -8.06 0.61
C PRO A 12 16.11 -8.98 1.37
N ASN A 13 15.80 -8.63 2.63
CA ASN A 13 14.78 -9.33 3.40
C ASN A 13 13.41 -9.09 2.74
N ILE A 14 13.03 -9.98 1.82
CA ILE A 14 11.79 -9.93 1.06
C ILE A 14 10.62 -10.32 1.96
N ILE A 15 9.54 -9.57 1.89
CA ILE A 15 8.31 -9.79 2.64
C ILE A 15 7.24 -10.30 1.67
N LYS A 16 6.79 -11.53 1.87
CA LYS A 16 5.78 -12.15 1.00
C LYS A 16 4.39 -11.69 1.39
N LEU A 17 3.49 -11.63 0.42
CA LEU A 17 2.08 -11.33 0.66
C LEU A 17 1.40 -12.31 1.64
N SER A 18 1.87 -13.56 1.69
CA SER A 18 1.42 -14.59 2.65
C SER A 18 1.75 -14.26 4.10
N ASP A 19 2.79 -13.45 4.32
CA ASP A 19 3.30 -13.13 5.66
C ASP A 19 2.63 -11.87 6.23
N ILE A 20 1.80 -11.19 5.42
CA ILE A 20 1.10 -9.97 5.81
C ILE A 20 -0.31 -10.30 6.25
N ARG A 21 -0.67 -9.86 7.46
CA ARG A 21 -1.99 -10.12 8.04
C ARG A 21 -3.10 -9.44 7.24
N THR A 22 -4.21 -10.15 7.02
CA THR A 22 -5.44 -9.60 6.46
C THR A 22 -6.22 -8.82 7.52
N LEU A 23 -7.20 -8.00 7.13
CA LEU A 23 -8.07 -7.30 8.10
C LEU A 23 -8.80 -8.30 8.99
N THR A 24 -9.26 -9.44 8.45
CA THR A 24 -9.83 -10.54 9.26
C THR A 24 -8.90 -10.97 10.38
N GLN A 25 -7.62 -11.17 10.07
CA GLN A 25 -6.62 -11.58 11.06
C GLN A 25 -6.29 -10.45 12.05
N LEU A 26 -6.31 -9.20 11.61
CA LEU A 26 -6.11 -8.04 12.49
C LEU A 26 -7.28 -7.84 13.46
N TYR A 27 -8.53 -8.04 13.02
CA TYR A 27 -9.70 -8.05 13.91
C TYR A 27 -9.64 -9.21 14.91
N LYS A 28 -9.34 -10.43 14.45
CA LYS A 28 -9.19 -11.61 15.34
C LYS A 28 -8.09 -11.43 16.39
N ALA A 29 -7.02 -10.72 16.06
CA ALA A 29 -5.94 -10.39 16.97
C ALA A 29 -6.22 -9.15 17.85
N ALA A 30 -7.41 -8.56 17.76
CA ALA A 30 -7.81 -7.33 18.45
C ALA A 30 -6.89 -6.11 18.19
N VAL A 31 -6.17 -6.13 17.06
CA VAL A 31 -5.38 -4.99 16.57
C VAL A 31 -6.32 -3.93 16.02
N LEU A 32 -7.27 -4.35 15.19
CA LEU A 32 -8.40 -3.51 14.76
C LEU A 32 -9.60 -3.76 15.65
N LYS A 33 -10.40 -2.72 15.88
CA LYS A 33 -11.62 -2.75 16.68
C LYS A 33 -12.79 -2.24 15.86
N ALA A 34 -14.02 -2.68 16.15
CA ALA A 34 -15.20 -2.14 15.50
C ALA A 34 -15.31 -0.63 15.73
N SER A 35 -15.83 0.11 14.73
CA SER A 35 -16.16 1.53 14.88
C SER A 35 -17.67 1.72 14.95
N HIS A 36 -18.11 2.57 15.88
CA HIS A 36 -19.50 3.03 15.96
C HIS A 36 -19.88 3.97 14.79
N ALA A 37 -18.89 4.47 14.06
CA ALA A 37 -19.05 5.32 12.88
C ALA A 37 -18.95 4.51 11.57
N ALA A 38 -19.30 3.22 11.59
CA ALA A 38 -19.32 2.39 10.38
C ALA A 38 -20.20 3.02 9.30
N LYS A 39 -19.61 3.29 8.13
CA LYS A 39 -20.24 3.90 6.96
C LYS A 39 -20.74 2.86 5.95
N TYR A 40 -20.23 1.64 6.03
CA TYR A 40 -20.51 0.56 5.10
C TYR A 40 -20.96 -0.71 5.83
N SER A 41 -21.58 -1.64 5.11
CA SER A 41 -21.89 -2.97 5.66
C SER A 41 -20.64 -3.88 5.68
N PRO A 42 -20.54 -4.81 6.64
CA PRO A 42 -19.47 -5.82 6.68
C PRO A 42 -19.46 -6.70 5.42
N ASN A 43 -18.27 -7.11 5.00
CA ASN A 43 -18.09 -8.08 3.90
C ASN A 43 -16.83 -8.91 4.15
N ALA A 44 -17.01 -10.17 4.55
CA ALA A 44 -15.90 -11.05 4.92
C ALA A 44 -14.90 -11.29 3.78
N SER A 45 -15.38 -11.39 2.53
CA SER A 45 -14.50 -11.56 1.36
C SER A 45 -13.55 -10.38 1.20
N PHE A 46 -14.01 -9.15 1.48
CA PHE A 46 -13.16 -7.96 1.43
C PHE A 46 -12.13 -7.98 2.58
N LEU A 47 -12.53 -8.39 3.78
CA LEU A 47 -11.65 -8.44 4.95
C LEU A 47 -10.48 -9.43 4.77
N ASP A 48 -10.68 -10.52 4.02
CA ASP A 48 -9.63 -11.50 3.69
C ASP A 48 -8.71 -11.05 2.55
N ARG A 49 -9.08 -9.99 1.83
CA ARG A 49 -8.38 -9.46 0.65
C ARG A 49 -7.83 -8.06 0.85
N ILE A 50 -7.87 -7.55 2.07
CA ILE A 50 -7.26 -6.27 2.43
C ILE A 50 -6.32 -6.49 3.61
N SER A 51 -5.19 -5.81 3.59
CA SER A 51 -4.18 -5.85 4.65
C SER A 51 -3.75 -4.43 5.01
N LEU A 52 -3.33 -4.25 6.27
CA LEU A 52 -2.55 -3.10 6.72
C LEU A 52 -1.16 -3.59 7.10
N PHE A 53 -0.13 -3.00 6.51
CA PHE A 53 1.26 -3.34 6.75
C PHE A 53 2.05 -2.10 7.14
N GLN A 54 2.82 -2.19 8.22
CA GLN A 54 3.78 -1.15 8.59
C GLN A 54 5.18 -1.61 8.23
N GLY A 55 5.84 -0.89 7.33
CA GLY A 55 7.21 -1.18 6.96
C GLY A 55 7.63 -0.57 5.63
N ASP A 56 8.73 -1.10 5.13
CA ASP A 56 9.34 -0.64 3.88
C ASP A 56 8.64 -1.29 2.68
N ILE A 57 7.86 -0.49 1.95
CA ILE A 57 7.12 -0.93 0.76
C ILE A 57 8.03 -1.54 -0.32
N THR A 58 9.32 -1.17 -0.33
CA THR A 58 10.28 -1.64 -1.35
C THR A 58 10.69 -3.10 -1.16
N LYS A 59 10.29 -3.73 -0.05
CA LYS A 59 10.60 -5.12 0.28
C LYS A 59 9.45 -6.08 0.00
N LEU A 60 8.29 -5.60 -0.46
CA LEU A 60 7.11 -6.42 -0.66
C LEU A 60 7.17 -7.17 -2.00
N GLU A 61 7.08 -8.49 -1.95
CA GLU A 61 6.86 -9.35 -3.12
C GLU A 61 5.36 -9.41 -3.40
N VAL A 62 4.90 -8.50 -4.27
CA VAL A 62 3.50 -8.32 -4.66
C VAL A 62 3.40 -8.04 -6.15
N ASP A 63 2.20 -8.16 -6.72
CA ASP A 63 2.00 -7.85 -8.13
C ASP A 63 2.27 -6.38 -8.43
N SER A 64 1.81 -5.43 -7.63
CA SER A 64 2.07 -4.01 -7.87
C SER A 64 2.18 -3.24 -6.56
N ILE A 65 2.98 -2.17 -6.58
CA ILE A 65 3.02 -1.18 -5.51
C ILE A 65 2.47 0.14 -6.04
N VAL A 66 1.81 0.92 -5.18
CA VAL A 66 1.32 2.26 -5.53
C VAL A 66 2.18 3.28 -4.77
N ASN A 67 2.64 4.31 -5.47
CA ASN A 67 3.46 5.38 -4.91
C ASN A 67 2.67 6.69 -4.87
N ALA A 68 2.78 7.41 -3.76
CA ALA A 68 2.35 8.81 -3.71
C ALA A 68 3.48 9.70 -4.25
N ALA A 69 3.65 9.74 -5.56
CA ALA A 69 4.66 10.60 -6.19
C ALA A 69 4.21 12.06 -6.28
N ASN A 70 5.14 12.96 -6.57
CA ASN A 70 4.82 14.34 -6.94
C ASN A 70 4.57 14.46 -8.45
N ARG A 71 4.02 15.60 -8.91
CA ARG A 71 3.67 15.85 -10.33
C ARG A 71 4.81 15.60 -11.33
N SER A 72 6.07 15.69 -10.90
CA SER A 72 7.22 15.51 -11.80
C SER A 72 7.55 14.05 -12.09
N LEU A 73 7.15 13.10 -11.22
CA LEU A 73 7.55 11.68 -11.27
C LEU A 73 9.07 11.43 -11.23
N LEU A 74 9.88 12.43 -10.89
CA LEU A 74 11.35 12.32 -10.91
C LEU A 74 11.94 11.86 -9.56
N GLY A 75 11.11 11.23 -8.73
CA GLY A 75 11.45 10.91 -7.35
C GLY A 75 11.37 12.11 -6.41
N GLY A 76 11.81 11.89 -5.16
CA GLY A 76 11.76 12.89 -4.11
C GLY A 76 12.29 12.36 -2.78
N SER A 77 11.83 12.96 -1.68
CA SER A 77 12.02 12.43 -0.32
C SER A 77 10.91 11.40 0.03
N GLY A 78 11.01 10.75 1.19
CA GLY A 78 9.98 9.82 1.66
C GLY A 78 9.89 8.52 0.84
N VAL A 79 8.66 8.02 0.67
CA VAL A 79 8.37 6.73 0.00
C VAL A 79 8.78 6.76 -1.48
N ASP A 80 8.51 7.86 -2.18
CA ASP A 80 8.89 8.06 -3.59
C ASP A 80 10.41 7.90 -3.79
N GLY A 81 11.20 8.57 -2.94
CA GLY A 81 12.65 8.43 -2.93
C GLY A 81 13.13 7.01 -2.58
N ALA A 82 12.46 6.33 -1.66
CA ALA A 82 12.80 4.95 -1.30
C ALA A 82 12.57 4.01 -2.48
N ILE A 83 11.43 4.13 -3.17
CA ILE A 83 11.09 3.37 -4.37
C ILE A 83 12.10 3.64 -5.49
N HIS A 84 12.44 4.90 -5.78
CA HIS A 84 13.45 5.23 -6.79
C HIS A 84 14.84 4.66 -6.47
N ARG A 85 15.27 4.70 -5.20
CA ARG A 85 16.56 4.11 -4.79
C ARG A 85 16.55 2.58 -4.89
N ALA A 86 15.46 1.94 -4.50
CA ALA A 86 15.34 0.49 -4.51
C ALA A 86 15.14 -0.07 -5.92
N ALA A 87 14.33 0.57 -6.76
CA ALA A 87 14.09 0.18 -8.15
C ALA A 87 15.32 0.38 -9.04
N GLY A 88 16.18 1.34 -8.70
CA GLY A 88 17.38 1.67 -9.46
C GLY A 88 17.19 2.83 -10.45
N PRO A 89 18.29 3.33 -11.06
CA PRO A 89 18.28 4.47 -11.98
C PRO A 89 17.39 4.26 -13.22
N GLU A 90 17.10 3.02 -13.57
CA GLU A 90 16.27 2.63 -14.71
C GLU A 90 14.82 3.12 -14.55
N LEU A 91 14.29 3.13 -13.32
CA LEU A 91 12.97 3.70 -13.04
C LEU A 91 12.90 5.19 -13.35
N LEU A 92 13.93 5.94 -12.95
CA LEU A 92 13.99 7.38 -13.24
C LEU A 92 14.07 7.65 -14.74
N ALA A 93 14.80 6.81 -15.49
CA ALA A 93 14.90 6.93 -16.94
C ALA A 93 13.54 6.75 -17.63
N GLU A 94 12.73 5.79 -17.19
CA GLU A 94 11.38 5.60 -17.70
C GLU A 94 10.43 6.73 -17.29
N CYS A 95 10.45 7.16 -16.03
CA CYS A 95 9.61 8.27 -15.56
C CYS A 95 9.84 9.56 -16.36
N ARG A 96 11.08 9.83 -16.80
CA ARG A 96 11.38 10.97 -17.68
C ARG A 96 10.65 10.91 -19.02
N GLY A 97 10.35 9.72 -19.52
CA GLY A 97 9.58 9.52 -20.75
C GLY A 97 8.06 9.68 -20.56
N LEU A 98 7.57 9.75 -19.32
CA LEU A 98 6.13 9.80 -19.01
C LEU A 98 5.53 11.21 -18.99
N ASN A 99 6.34 12.27 -19.09
CA ASN A 99 5.90 13.68 -19.05
C ASN A 99 5.11 14.05 -17.77
N GLY A 100 5.53 13.57 -16.61
CA GLY A 100 4.87 13.85 -15.32
C GLY A 100 3.52 13.15 -15.16
N ALA A 101 2.76 13.48 -14.12
CA ALA A 101 1.36 13.06 -13.97
C ALA A 101 0.56 14.22 -13.35
N GLU A 102 -0.64 14.48 -13.87
CA GLU A 102 -1.53 15.46 -13.25
C GLU A 102 -2.08 14.96 -11.91
N THR A 103 -2.52 15.88 -11.06
CA THR A 103 -3.15 15.51 -9.80
C THR A 103 -4.38 14.64 -10.05
N GLY A 104 -4.39 13.42 -9.49
CA GLY A 104 -5.45 12.43 -9.70
C GLY A 104 -5.26 11.54 -10.93
N GLU A 105 -4.18 11.72 -11.70
CA GLU A 105 -3.76 10.82 -12.77
C GLU A 105 -2.84 9.72 -12.23
N ALA A 106 -2.86 8.54 -12.88
CA ALA A 106 -2.03 7.40 -12.56
C ALA A 106 -1.21 6.96 -13.78
N LYS A 107 0.08 6.68 -13.59
CA LYS A 107 0.96 6.12 -14.64
C LYS A 107 1.68 4.86 -14.15
N ILE A 108 1.92 3.95 -15.09
CA ILE A 108 2.45 2.59 -14.88
C ILE A 108 3.85 2.54 -15.51
N THR A 109 4.86 2.07 -14.78
CA THR A 109 6.26 1.90 -15.22
C THR A 109 6.66 0.42 -15.33
N LYS A 110 7.94 0.06 -15.19
CA LYS A 110 8.37 -1.27 -14.73
C LYS A 110 8.81 -1.21 -13.26
N ALA A 111 8.88 -2.37 -12.61
CA ALA A 111 9.34 -2.50 -11.22
C ALA A 111 10.87 -2.53 -11.06
N TYR A 112 11.60 -2.86 -12.14
CA TYR A 112 13.07 -2.94 -12.17
C TYR A 112 13.65 -3.85 -11.09
N ARG A 113 14.39 -3.29 -10.12
CA ARG A 113 15.06 -4.05 -9.05
C ARG A 113 14.15 -4.30 -7.84
N LEU A 114 12.90 -3.80 -7.86
CA LEU A 114 11.94 -4.08 -6.81
C LEU A 114 11.51 -5.55 -6.86
N PRO A 115 11.17 -6.16 -5.70
CA PRO A 115 10.60 -7.51 -5.67
C PRO A 115 9.21 -7.62 -6.30
N SER A 116 8.54 -6.51 -6.64
CA SER A 116 7.20 -6.52 -7.22
C SER A 116 7.18 -6.91 -8.70
N HIS A 117 6.15 -7.63 -9.15
CA HIS A 117 6.07 -8.13 -10.53
C HIS A 117 5.71 -7.04 -11.57
N PHE A 118 4.94 -6.04 -11.14
CA PHE A 118 4.43 -4.91 -11.92
C PHE A 118 4.60 -3.61 -11.09
N PRO A 119 4.45 -2.43 -11.73
CA PRO A 119 5.15 -1.22 -11.32
C PRO A 119 4.47 -0.35 -10.27
N SER A 120 5.23 0.70 -9.91
CA SER A 120 4.83 1.84 -9.10
C SER A 120 3.75 2.69 -9.80
N ILE A 121 2.53 2.70 -9.27
CA ILE A 121 1.47 3.58 -9.77
C ILE A 121 1.52 4.92 -9.02
N SER A 122 1.80 6.03 -9.71
CA SER A 122 1.87 7.36 -9.07
C SER A 122 0.49 7.99 -8.91
N THR A 123 0.05 8.37 -7.69
CA THR A 123 -1.20 9.14 -7.49
C THR A 123 -1.11 10.24 -6.42
N GLY A 124 0.06 10.77 -6.11
CA GLY A 124 0.26 11.62 -4.93
C GLY A 124 -0.03 13.12 -5.11
N VAL A 125 -0.64 13.71 -4.08
CA VAL A 125 -0.53 15.15 -3.75
C VAL A 125 0.43 15.24 -2.56
N TYR A 126 1.65 15.70 -2.79
CA TYR A 126 2.66 15.84 -1.73
C TYR A 126 2.16 16.82 -0.65
N GLY A 127 2.27 16.43 0.63
CA GLY A 127 1.86 17.26 1.77
C GLY A 127 0.36 17.27 2.09
N TYR A 128 -0.44 16.39 1.49
CA TYR A 128 -1.87 16.25 1.82
C TYR A 128 -2.06 15.70 3.24
N PRO A 129 -3.03 16.22 4.02
CA PRO A 129 -3.27 15.73 5.38
C PRO A 129 -3.55 14.22 5.42
N ILE A 130 -2.83 13.48 6.28
CA ILE A 130 -2.90 12.01 6.31
C ILE A 130 -4.32 11.48 6.60
N VAL A 131 -5.07 12.14 7.48
CA VAL A 131 -6.44 11.74 7.83
C VAL A 131 -7.34 11.81 6.61
N ASP A 132 -7.31 12.94 5.89
CA ASP A 132 -8.10 13.13 4.68
C ASP A 132 -7.66 12.17 3.56
N ALA A 133 -6.34 11.97 3.38
CA ALA A 133 -5.79 11.00 2.44
C ALA A 133 -6.29 9.58 2.74
N THR A 134 -6.31 9.20 4.01
CA THR A 134 -6.73 7.87 4.46
C THR A 134 -8.22 7.65 4.19
N HIS A 135 -9.08 8.64 4.46
CA HIS A 135 -10.49 8.56 4.10
C HIS A 135 -10.70 8.36 2.59
N ILE A 136 -9.97 9.10 1.76
CA ILE A 136 -10.05 8.96 0.30
C ILE A 136 -9.59 7.56 -0.13
N ALA A 137 -8.43 7.11 0.36
CA ALA A 137 -7.86 5.81 -0.01
C ALA A 137 -8.79 4.64 0.37
N LEU A 138 -9.28 4.63 1.62
CA LEU A 138 -10.20 3.59 2.10
C LEU A 138 -11.51 3.60 1.33
N ARG A 139 -12.07 4.78 1.07
CA ARG A 139 -13.32 4.92 0.29
C ARG A 139 -13.17 4.40 -1.13
N VAL A 140 -12.12 4.82 -1.84
CA VAL A 140 -11.88 4.42 -3.23
C VAL A 140 -11.69 2.91 -3.34
N VAL A 141 -10.89 2.32 -2.45
CA VAL A 141 -10.70 0.86 -2.42
C VAL A 141 -12.04 0.17 -2.13
N ARG A 142 -12.79 0.65 -1.14
CA ARG A 142 -14.10 0.09 -0.79
C ARG A 142 -15.07 0.09 -1.97
N GLU A 143 -15.26 1.26 -2.59
CA GLU A 143 -16.13 1.43 -3.75
C GLU A 143 -15.66 0.60 -4.94
N PHE A 144 -14.34 0.48 -5.17
CA PHE A 144 -13.80 -0.34 -6.25
C PHE A 144 -14.10 -1.83 -6.05
N TYR A 145 -13.91 -2.36 -4.84
CA TYR A 145 -14.24 -3.76 -4.50
C TYR A 145 -15.73 -4.10 -4.69
N GLU A 146 -16.62 -3.10 -4.60
CA GLU A 146 -18.06 -3.27 -4.88
C GLU A 146 -18.37 -3.35 -6.39
N THR A 147 -17.39 -3.12 -7.27
CA THR A 147 -17.53 -3.32 -8.73
C THR A 147 -17.13 -4.75 -9.16
N GLU A 148 -17.63 -5.18 -10.32
CA GLU A 148 -17.26 -6.46 -10.94
C GLU A 148 -15.76 -6.59 -11.23
N GLN A 149 -15.10 -5.47 -11.53
CA GLN A 149 -13.65 -5.43 -11.77
C GLN A 149 -12.88 -5.56 -10.47
N GLY A 150 -13.27 -4.83 -9.42
CA GLY A 150 -12.61 -4.90 -8.12
C GLY A 150 -12.79 -6.24 -7.44
N ASN A 151 -13.91 -6.93 -7.68
CA ASN A 151 -14.09 -8.28 -7.17
C ASN A 151 -13.06 -9.29 -7.74
N LYS A 152 -12.32 -8.96 -8.80
CA LYS A 152 -11.21 -9.78 -9.32
C LYS A 152 -9.85 -9.48 -8.68
N LEU A 153 -9.73 -8.41 -7.90
CA LEU A 153 -8.46 -7.97 -7.31
C LEU A 153 -8.05 -8.83 -6.10
N GLU A 154 -7.06 -9.70 -6.23
CA GLU A 154 -6.77 -10.70 -5.19
C GLU A 154 -6.43 -10.11 -3.82
N ARG A 155 -5.67 -9.00 -3.77
CA ARG A 155 -5.25 -8.39 -2.50
C ARG A 155 -4.96 -6.90 -2.67
N VAL A 156 -5.34 -6.10 -1.66
CA VAL A 156 -4.84 -4.74 -1.44
C VAL A 156 -4.08 -4.68 -0.13
N VAL A 157 -2.92 -4.03 -0.13
CA VAL A 157 -2.14 -3.77 1.08
C VAL A 157 -2.00 -2.27 1.24
N PHE A 158 -2.58 -1.71 2.31
CA PHE A 158 -2.27 -0.36 2.75
C PHE A 158 -0.93 -0.41 3.47
N VAL A 159 0.08 0.26 2.92
CA VAL A 159 1.43 0.27 3.49
C VAL A 159 1.68 1.63 4.11
N VAL A 160 1.99 1.62 5.41
CA VAL A 160 2.35 2.80 6.19
C VAL A 160 3.79 2.66 6.71
N PHE A 161 4.44 3.78 7.01
CA PHE A 161 5.81 3.76 7.52
C PHE A 161 5.88 4.14 9.00
N SER A 162 5.21 5.22 9.39
CA SER A 162 5.27 5.75 10.76
C SER A 162 4.17 5.15 11.65
N ASP A 163 4.44 5.09 12.96
CA ASP A 163 3.44 4.68 13.96
C ASP A 163 2.21 5.60 13.92
N LYS A 164 2.43 6.90 13.71
CA LYS A 164 1.36 7.90 13.61
C LYS A 164 0.41 7.62 12.45
N ASP A 165 0.94 7.30 11.27
CA ASP A 165 0.09 6.98 10.11
C ASP A 165 -0.63 5.65 10.32
N LYS A 166 0.07 4.67 10.93
CA LYS A 166 -0.54 3.39 11.30
C LYS A 166 -1.74 3.59 12.23
N GLU A 167 -1.63 4.41 13.26
CA GLU A 167 -2.73 4.71 14.17
C GLU A 167 -3.93 5.34 13.46
N VAL A 168 -3.68 6.25 12.50
CA VAL A 168 -4.74 6.84 11.66
C VAL A 168 -5.46 5.76 10.84
N TYR A 169 -4.70 4.87 10.18
CA TYR A 169 -5.30 3.76 9.43
C TYR A 169 -6.07 2.78 10.33
N GLU A 170 -5.52 2.39 11.47
CA GLU A 170 -6.17 1.47 12.42
C GLU A 170 -7.48 2.07 12.97
N THR A 171 -7.54 3.39 13.13
CA THR A 171 -8.74 4.10 13.57
C THR A 171 -9.80 4.17 12.47
N LEU A 172 -9.40 4.42 11.22
CA LEU A 172 -10.34 4.72 10.13
C LEU A 172 -10.79 3.49 9.32
N ILE A 173 -9.95 2.44 9.21
CA ILE A 173 -10.30 1.20 8.50
C ILE A 173 -11.67 0.65 8.93
N PRO A 174 -12.01 0.55 10.22
CA PRO A 174 -13.28 -0.01 10.66
C PRO A 174 -14.53 0.77 10.23
N GLU A 175 -14.38 2.04 9.82
CA GLU A 175 -15.51 2.80 9.25
C GLU A 175 -15.88 2.32 7.83
N TYR A 176 -14.89 1.84 7.06
CA TYR A 176 -15.05 1.42 5.66
C TYR A 176 -15.12 -0.08 5.48
N PHE A 177 -14.42 -0.82 6.33
CA PHE A 177 -14.31 -2.26 6.34
C PHE A 177 -14.64 -2.79 7.74
N PRO A 178 -15.87 -2.59 8.23
CA PRO A 178 -16.23 -3.03 9.57
C PRO A 178 -16.11 -4.55 9.69
N PRO A 179 -15.86 -5.05 10.92
CA PRO A 179 -15.74 -6.47 11.15
C PRO A 179 -17.04 -7.21 10.77
N ALA A 180 -16.90 -8.45 10.29
CA ALA A 180 -18.04 -9.37 10.20
C ALA A 180 -18.53 -9.73 11.62
N GLU A 181 -19.80 -10.12 11.74
CA GLU A 181 -20.54 -10.33 13.01
C GLU A 181 -19.84 -11.27 14.03
N ASP A 182 -18.87 -12.08 13.59
CA ASP A 182 -18.09 -13.00 14.43
C ASP A 182 -16.85 -12.36 15.12
N SER A 183 -16.66 -11.05 15.01
CA SER A 183 -15.52 -10.37 15.67
C SER A 183 -15.92 -9.87 17.05
N PRO A 184 -15.03 -9.95 18.08
CA PRO A 184 -15.38 -9.58 19.44
C PRO A 184 -15.84 -8.11 19.49
N THR A 185 -17.13 -7.91 19.77
CA THR A 185 -17.68 -6.62 20.18
C THR A 185 -17.23 -6.33 21.61
N LEU A 186 -16.81 -5.10 21.86
CA LEU A 186 -16.62 -4.63 23.23
C LEU A 186 -18.00 -4.61 23.91
N GLU A 187 -18.21 -5.48 24.89
CA GLU A 187 -19.22 -5.23 25.91
C GLU A 187 -18.68 -4.13 26.85
N GLY A 188 -19.43 -3.03 26.97
CA GLY A 188 -19.42 -2.11 28.12
C GLY A 188 -18.30 -1.10 28.20
#